data_AF-A0A953USM5-F1
#
_entry.id   AF-A0A953USM5-F1
#
_cell.length_a   1.000
_cell.length_b   1.000
_cell.length_c   1.000
_cell.angle_alpha   90.00
_cell.angle_beta   90.00
_cell.angle_gamma   90.00
#
_symmetry.space_group_name_H-M   'P 1'
#
loop_
_entity.id
_entity.type
_entity.pdbx_description
1 polymer ?
#
loop_
_entity_poly.entity_id
_entity_poly.type
_entity_poly.pdbx_seq_one_letter_code
_entity_poly.pdbx_strand_id
1 'polypeptide(L)'
;MNSYTAWKRIAAVAALGAVALTGMARQARAQAAAAQPETHYKDAAEYDIYNAVTMDVVNKNFTKAIADLDIWKQKYPDSWYKDTRAILYVTTYSEAKQFGKAVDTAGELMAKGDLDATFSDPKSGPGDVLKVLFTTAVAIQQTPSPTPEQLAIGEKAARKLLDYNRKPEGMADTDWTNARPQLQAAAKAALLTIAVLPGNLAMAKTPPQLADCQAAEAAYTKALQDYPDKSFISYNLGRALNCIARAQPDKATETAPKAIYEFVRAAVVDATLGGSADAKKITDYANSAYTGYHGSDEGLEQLRAQAKNSPLPPAGFAIETGAAVANRKAAEFEKSNPQLAMWMNIKGQLSDAAAGQAYFEGQLKNAAVPKLKGTVVEGKPACRSKDLLVAVPLPTQQGAPTAEITLKLDAPLTGKPEAGEIQWEGVPSAFTQTPFMLTMDTEKAKIEGLKTTPCAAAPARGGTKKGVPAKKK
;
A
#
# COMPACT_ATOMS: atom_id res chain seq x y z
N MET A 1 8.14 3.52 -12.51
CA MET A 1 7.97 5.00 -12.53
C MET A 1 9.33 5.60 -12.30
N ASN A 2 9.86 6.36 -13.25
CA ASN A 2 11.21 6.93 -13.20
C ASN A 2 11.39 7.74 -11.92
N SER A 3 12.31 7.30 -11.07
CA SER A 3 12.79 7.91 -9.82
C SER A 3 13.18 9.40 -9.96
N TYR A 4 13.34 9.86 -11.20
CA TYR A 4 13.62 11.24 -11.59
C TYR A 4 12.52 12.27 -11.28
N THR A 5 11.24 11.89 -11.21
CA THR A 5 10.16 12.88 -11.00
C THR A 5 9.92 13.22 -9.52
N ALA A 6 10.21 12.30 -8.60
CA ALA A 6 10.16 12.57 -7.16
C ALA A 6 11.24 13.58 -6.73
N TRP A 7 12.40 13.55 -7.39
CA TRP A 7 13.54 14.43 -7.11
C TRP A 7 13.31 15.90 -7.51
N LYS A 8 12.37 16.17 -8.43
CA LYS A 8 12.05 17.54 -8.87
C LYS A 8 11.39 18.40 -7.79
N ARG A 9 10.75 17.80 -6.78
CA ARG A 9 10.11 18.56 -5.68
C ARG A 9 11.06 18.82 -4.52
N ILE A 10 12.05 17.98 -4.30
CA ILE A 10 13.18 18.26 -3.39
C ILE A 10 13.98 19.47 -3.92
N ALA A 11 14.12 19.61 -5.25
CA ALA A 11 14.72 20.79 -5.88
C ALA A 11 13.96 22.12 -5.62
N ALA A 12 12.67 22.09 -5.27
CA ALA A 12 11.91 23.31 -4.95
C ALA A 12 12.30 23.90 -3.58
N VAL A 13 12.75 23.07 -2.64
CA VAL A 13 13.30 23.52 -1.34
C VAL A 13 14.69 24.15 -1.54
N ALA A 14 15.48 23.65 -2.49
CA ALA A 14 16.79 24.22 -2.84
C ALA A 14 16.67 25.64 -3.46
N ALA A 15 15.61 25.91 -4.23
CA ALA A 15 15.36 27.23 -4.79
C ALA A 15 15.01 28.28 -3.72
N LEU A 16 14.35 27.89 -2.61
CA LEU A 16 14.01 28.81 -1.51
C LEU A 16 15.20 29.09 -0.58
N GLY A 17 16.06 28.09 -0.32
CA GLY A 17 17.33 28.31 0.37
C GLY A 17 18.28 29.25 -0.38
N ALA A 18 18.29 29.17 -1.72
CA ALA A 18 18.99 30.13 -2.58
C ALA A 18 18.39 31.54 -2.52
N VAL A 19 17.07 31.70 -2.31
CA VAL A 19 16.43 33.01 -2.12
C VAL A 19 16.81 33.63 -0.77
N ALA A 20 16.97 32.83 0.30
CA ALA A 20 17.46 33.33 1.59
C ALA A 20 18.93 33.78 1.50
N LEU A 21 19.80 33.01 0.85
CA LEU A 21 21.22 33.37 0.66
C LEU A 21 21.42 34.52 -0.36
N THR A 22 20.55 34.66 -1.37
CA THR A 22 20.58 35.83 -2.29
C THR A 22 19.94 37.07 -1.67
N GLY A 23 19.00 36.93 -0.73
CA GLY A 23 18.50 38.00 0.13
C GLY A 23 19.59 38.57 1.04
N MET A 24 20.41 37.70 1.64
CA MET A 24 21.63 38.10 2.37
C MET A 24 22.59 38.90 1.48
N ALA A 25 22.74 38.53 0.21
CA ALA A 25 23.57 39.28 -0.75
C ALA A 25 23.00 40.67 -1.13
N ARG A 26 21.68 40.89 -1.01
CA ARG A 26 21.05 42.21 -1.26
C ARG A 26 21.16 43.14 -0.05
N GLN A 27 20.97 42.65 1.18
CA GLN A 27 21.16 43.44 2.40
C GLN A 27 22.64 43.73 2.68
N ALA A 28 23.54 42.77 2.42
CA ALA A 28 24.98 43.00 2.48
C ALA A 28 25.44 44.05 1.44
N ARG A 29 24.86 44.08 0.23
CA ARG A 29 25.16 45.10 -0.78
C ARG A 29 24.72 46.52 -0.39
N ALA A 30 23.68 46.67 0.42
CA ALA A 30 23.21 47.98 0.89
C ALA A 30 24.07 48.54 2.05
N GLN A 31 24.67 47.67 2.87
CA GLN A 31 25.62 48.07 3.93
C GLN A 31 27.09 48.08 3.48
N ALA A 32 27.44 47.39 2.38
CA ALA A 32 28.79 47.38 1.81
C ALA A 32 29.21 48.70 1.12
N ALA A 33 28.35 49.72 1.09
CA ALA A 33 28.72 51.06 0.63
C ALA A 33 29.71 51.78 1.58
N ALA A 34 30.08 51.19 2.73
CA ALA A 34 30.94 51.83 3.73
C ALA A 34 32.11 50.98 4.28
N ALA A 35 32.41 49.81 3.70
CA ALA A 35 33.61 49.04 4.07
C ALA A 35 34.42 48.71 2.81
N GLN A 36 35.58 49.37 2.66
CA GLN A 36 36.62 48.90 1.75
C GLN A 36 36.98 47.46 2.16
N PRO A 37 36.89 46.45 1.27
CA PRO A 37 37.35 45.11 1.61
C PRO A 37 38.81 45.19 2.00
N GLU A 38 39.21 44.61 3.14
CA GLU A 38 40.64 44.49 3.45
C GLU A 38 41.30 43.70 2.31
N THR A 39 42.12 44.36 1.51
CA THR A 39 42.74 43.76 0.34
C THR A 39 43.96 42.96 0.78
N HIS A 40 43.74 41.69 1.12
CA HIS A 40 44.78 40.71 1.43
C HIS A 40 45.35 40.02 0.17
N TYR A 41 45.11 40.61 -1.00
CA TYR A 41 45.69 40.13 -2.27
C TYR A 41 47.19 40.34 -2.27
N LYS A 42 47.94 39.36 -2.76
CA LYS A 42 49.41 39.44 -2.87
C LYS A 42 49.86 40.45 -3.92
N ASP A 43 49.10 40.60 -5.00
CA ASP A 43 49.34 41.55 -6.07
C ASP A 43 48.04 41.84 -6.86
N ALA A 44 48.12 42.78 -7.81
CA ALA A 44 47.00 43.14 -8.68
C ALA A 44 46.51 41.96 -9.55
N ALA A 45 47.40 41.05 -9.94
CA ALA A 45 47.04 39.91 -10.78
C ALA A 45 46.23 38.87 -9.99
N GLU A 46 46.45 38.71 -8.69
CA GLU A 46 45.59 37.87 -7.83
C GLU A 46 44.17 38.46 -7.72
N TYR A 47 44.06 39.77 -7.55
CA TYR A 47 42.78 40.47 -7.56
C TYR A 47 42.05 40.29 -8.90
N ASP A 48 42.75 40.45 -10.02
CA ASP A 48 42.18 40.30 -11.35
C ASP A 48 41.62 38.88 -11.58
N ILE A 49 42.35 37.85 -11.12
CA ILE A 49 41.88 36.45 -11.21
C ILE A 49 40.66 36.23 -10.30
N TYR A 50 40.68 36.73 -9.07
CA TYR A 50 39.51 36.64 -8.17
C TYR A 50 38.26 37.29 -8.78
N ASN A 51 38.42 38.48 -9.35
CA ASN A 51 37.33 39.20 -9.99
C ASN A 51 36.84 38.46 -11.25
N ALA A 52 37.75 37.92 -12.07
CA ALA A 52 37.42 37.12 -13.24
C ALA A 52 36.58 35.89 -12.88
N VAL A 53 37.01 35.11 -11.86
CA VAL A 53 36.24 33.97 -11.34
C VAL A 53 34.84 34.41 -10.91
N THR A 54 34.75 35.49 -10.14
CA THR A 54 33.47 35.99 -9.63
C THR A 54 32.53 36.38 -10.77
N MET A 55 33.05 37.08 -11.79
CA MET A 55 32.28 37.47 -12.96
C MET A 55 31.85 36.26 -13.80
N ASP A 56 32.71 35.25 -13.96
CA ASP A 56 32.37 34.03 -14.68
C ASP A 56 31.25 33.25 -13.98
N VAL A 57 31.29 33.14 -12.65
CA VAL A 57 30.21 32.52 -11.87
C VAL A 57 28.90 33.28 -12.06
N VAL A 58 28.92 34.62 -11.96
CA VAL A 58 27.74 35.48 -12.19
C VAL A 58 27.17 35.30 -13.60
N ASN A 59 28.04 35.22 -14.60
CA ASN A 59 27.68 35.01 -16.01
C ASN A 59 27.38 33.54 -16.34
N LYS A 60 27.38 32.65 -15.35
CA LYS A 60 27.15 31.20 -15.49
C LYS A 60 28.16 30.50 -16.41
N ASN A 61 29.33 31.09 -16.61
CA ASN A 61 30.44 30.48 -17.35
C ASN A 61 31.27 29.57 -16.43
N PHE A 62 30.62 28.53 -15.90
CA PHE A 62 31.22 27.70 -14.85
C PHE A 62 32.49 26.96 -15.30
N THR A 63 32.58 26.59 -16.57
CA THR A 63 33.79 25.96 -17.14
C THR A 63 34.99 26.92 -17.04
N LYS A 64 34.81 28.19 -17.42
CA LYS A 64 35.88 29.19 -17.31
C LYS A 64 36.17 29.53 -15.85
N ALA A 65 35.15 29.68 -15.02
CA ALA A 65 35.33 29.90 -13.59
C ALA A 65 36.19 28.81 -12.93
N ILE A 66 35.97 27.53 -13.27
CA ILE A 66 36.79 26.41 -12.77
C ILE A 66 38.23 26.52 -13.27
N ALA A 67 38.44 26.82 -14.55
CA ALA A 67 39.79 26.99 -15.09
C ALA A 67 40.54 28.15 -14.41
N ASP A 68 39.86 29.28 -14.17
CA ASP A 68 40.46 30.43 -13.49
C ASP A 68 40.71 30.15 -12.00
N LEU A 69 39.87 29.35 -11.35
CA LEU A 69 40.11 28.84 -10.00
C LEU A 69 41.37 27.95 -9.94
N ASP A 70 41.57 27.09 -10.94
CA ASP A 70 42.77 26.24 -11.05
C ASP A 70 44.04 27.07 -11.25
N ILE A 71 43.97 28.08 -12.12
CA ILE A 71 45.05 29.05 -12.30
C ILE A 71 45.33 29.80 -11.00
N TRP A 72 44.29 30.23 -10.27
CA TRP A 72 44.45 30.90 -8.99
C TRP A 72 45.15 29.99 -7.97
N LYS A 73 44.72 28.73 -7.86
CA LYS A 73 45.31 27.74 -6.96
C LYS A 73 46.78 27.46 -7.29
N GLN A 74 47.12 27.38 -8.58
CA GLN A 74 48.48 27.13 -9.04
C GLN A 74 49.42 28.32 -8.78
N LYS A 75 48.99 29.54 -9.12
CA LYS A 75 49.82 30.75 -8.99
C LYS A 75 49.92 31.24 -7.54
N TYR A 76 48.85 31.08 -6.76
CA TYR A 76 48.75 31.58 -5.39
C TYR A 76 48.29 30.47 -4.43
N PRO A 77 49.10 29.41 -4.23
CA PRO A 77 48.75 28.31 -3.34
C PRO A 77 48.52 28.79 -1.90
N ASP A 78 49.39 29.68 -1.41
CA ASP A 78 49.31 30.28 -0.07
C ASP A 78 48.55 31.62 -0.05
N SER A 79 47.53 31.77 -0.91
CA SER A 79 46.63 32.93 -0.88
C SER A 79 45.97 33.05 0.50
N TRP A 80 45.77 34.28 0.98
CA TRP A 80 44.90 34.53 2.14
C TRP A 80 43.48 34.01 1.90
N TYR A 81 43.00 34.11 0.66
CA TYR A 81 41.68 33.67 0.23
C TYR A 81 41.63 32.19 -0.17
N LYS A 82 42.61 31.36 0.19
CA LYS A 82 42.67 29.94 -0.22
C LYS A 82 41.44 29.13 0.22
N ASP A 83 40.85 29.44 1.37
CA ASP A 83 39.65 28.74 1.87
C ASP A 83 38.37 29.32 1.24
N THR A 84 38.30 30.63 0.99
CA THR A 84 37.26 31.25 0.15
C THR A 84 37.26 30.65 -1.26
N ARG A 85 38.45 30.44 -1.84
CA ARG A 85 38.64 29.77 -3.13
C ARG A 85 38.09 28.33 -3.08
N ALA A 86 38.30 27.60 -1.99
CA ALA A 86 37.73 26.26 -1.82
C ALA A 86 36.18 26.28 -1.82
N ILE A 87 35.55 27.27 -1.17
CA ILE A 87 34.09 27.46 -1.23
C ILE A 87 33.63 27.75 -2.67
N LEU A 88 34.38 28.57 -3.41
CA LEU A 88 34.09 28.85 -4.82
C LEU A 88 34.17 27.60 -5.69
N TYR A 89 35.11 26.68 -5.45
CA TYR A 89 35.11 25.38 -6.11
C TYR A 89 33.85 24.56 -5.77
N VAL A 90 33.50 24.41 -4.48
CA VAL A 90 32.31 23.65 -4.06
C VAL A 90 31.06 24.16 -4.76
N THR A 91 30.86 25.47 -4.75
CA THR A 91 29.66 26.08 -5.34
C THR A 91 29.67 26.09 -6.86
N THR A 92 30.81 26.41 -7.49
CA THR A 92 30.93 26.35 -8.96
C THR A 92 30.76 24.93 -9.49
N TYR A 93 31.31 23.90 -8.84
CA TYR A 93 31.06 22.51 -9.23
C TYR A 93 29.58 22.13 -9.09
N SER A 94 28.92 22.54 -8.01
CA SER A 94 27.48 22.28 -7.82
C SER A 94 26.64 22.94 -8.92
N GLU A 95 26.88 24.22 -9.22
CA GLU A 95 26.17 24.97 -10.27
C GLU A 95 26.47 24.41 -11.68
N ALA A 96 27.69 23.92 -11.91
CA ALA A 96 28.08 23.19 -13.11
C ALA A 96 27.50 21.77 -13.19
N LYS A 97 26.69 21.34 -12.21
CA LYS A 97 26.13 19.99 -12.07
C LYS A 97 27.18 18.89 -11.93
N GLN A 98 28.40 19.24 -11.53
CA GLN A 98 29.49 18.32 -11.18
C GLN A 98 29.38 17.97 -9.69
N PHE A 99 28.23 17.43 -9.27
CA PHE A 99 27.87 17.28 -7.85
C PHE A 99 28.86 16.43 -7.04
N GLY A 100 29.36 15.32 -7.60
CA GLY A 100 30.38 14.49 -6.94
C GLY A 100 31.63 15.30 -6.58
N LYS A 101 32.14 16.11 -7.52
CA LYS A 101 33.30 16.99 -7.27
C LYS A 101 33.01 18.06 -6.23
N ALA A 102 31.78 18.59 -6.20
CA ALA A 102 31.37 19.53 -5.15
C ALA A 102 31.41 18.88 -3.76
N VAL A 103 30.96 17.63 -3.65
CA VAL A 103 31.03 16.83 -2.42
C VAL A 103 32.48 16.55 -2.05
N ASP A 104 33.31 16.06 -2.98
CA ASP A 104 34.72 15.74 -2.73
C ASP A 104 35.50 16.98 -2.23
N THR A 105 35.34 18.11 -2.92
CA THR A 105 35.97 19.39 -2.55
C THR A 105 35.53 19.85 -1.15
N ALA A 106 34.25 19.70 -0.80
CA ALA A 106 33.77 20.01 0.53
C ALA A 106 34.31 19.05 1.59
N GLY A 107 34.51 17.78 1.22
CA GLY A 107 35.19 16.77 2.03
C GLY A 107 36.61 17.19 2.38
N GLU A 108 37.40 17.64 1.40
CA GLU A 108 38.75 18.18 1.62
C GLU A 108 38.74 19.36 2.60
N LEU A 109 37.77 20.29 2.46
CA LEU A 109 37.63 21.43 3.36
C LEU A 109 37.27 21.00 4.78
N MET A 110 36.32 20.08 4.95
CA MET A 110 35.92 19.52 6.24
C MET A 110 36.95 18.57 6.88
N ALA A 111 37.96 18.14 6.13
CA ALA A 111 39.06 17.32 6.63
C ALA A 111 40.16 18.18 7.28
N LYS A 112 40.26 19.47 6.94
CA LYS A 112 41.24 20.40 7.54
C LYS A 112 40.98 20.69 9.02
N GLY A 113 39.77 20.48 9.51
CA GLY A 113 39.40 20.72 10.90
C GLY A 113 37.96 21.21 11.04
N ASP A 114 37.72 21.97 12.10
CA ASP A 114 36.42 22.60 12.30
C ASP A 114 36.19 23.75 11.32
N LEU A 115 35.04 23.74 10.66
CA LEU A 115 34.69 24.78 9.68
C LEU A 115 34.53 26.14 10.37
N ASP A 116 34.02 26.16 11.60
CA ASP A 116 33.87 27.40 12.38
C ASP A 116 35.22 28.02 12.79
N ALA A 117 36.25 27.18 12.99
CA ALA A 117 37.61 27.64 13.23
C ALA A 117 38.31 28.09 11.94
N THR A 118 38.04 27.39 10.83
CA THR A 118 38.57 27.73 9.49
C THR A 118 37.99 29.06 9.00
N PHE A 119 36.70 29.28 9.24
CA PHE A 119 35.95 30.48 8.90
C PHE A 119 35.57 31.24 10.18
N SER A 120 36.59 31.77 10.85
CA SER A 120 36.47 32.40 12.18
C SER A 120 35.95 33.84 12.16
N ASP A 121 35.92 34.50 10.99
CA ASP A 121 35.36 35.84 10.84
C ASP A 121 33.88 35.84 11.30
N PRO A 122 33.49 36.66 12.29
CA PRO A 122 32.12 36.65 12.82
C PRO A 122 31.08 37.15 11.80
N LYS A 123 31.49 37.96 10.82
CA LYS A 123 30.62 38.54 9.78
C LYS A 123 30.40 37.58 8.63
N SER A 124 31.48 37.10 8.01
CA SER A 124 31.40 36.26 6.80
C SER A 124 31.39 34.77 7.12
N GLY A 125 32.06 34.36 8.19
CA GLY A 125 32.33 32.96 8.51
C GLY A 125 31.08 32.11 8.65
N PRO A 126 30.06 32.53 9.43
CA PRO A 126 28.85 31.72 9.54
C PRO A 126 28.11 31.52 8.22
N GLY A 127 28.16 32.50 7.31
CA GLY A 127 27.60 32.38 5.97
C GLY A 127 28.37 31.39 5.10
N ASP A 128 29.70 31.40 5.20
CA ASP A 128 30.59 30.50 4.49
C ASP A 128 30.42 29.04 4.93
N VAL A 129 30.33 28.80 6.25
CA VAL A 129 30.04 27.45 6.80
C VAL A 129 28.69 26.95 6.29
N LEU A 130 27.65 27.78 6.39
CA LEU A 130 26.32 27.43 5.88
C LEU A 130 26.33 27.10 4.38
N LYS A 131 27.05 27.88 3.58
CA LYS A 131 27.17 27.69 2.14
C LYS A 131 27.81 26.33 1.81
N VAL A 132 28.90 25.97 2.47
CA VAL A 132 29.54 24.65 2.30
C VAL A 132 28.57 23.54 2.69
N LEU A 133 28.05 23.57 3.91
CA LEU A 133 27.19 22.50 4.44
C LEU A 133 25.91 22.31 3.62
N PHE A 134 25.23 23.41 3.27
CA PHE A 134 24.02 23.38 2.45
C PHE A 134 24.30 22.90 1.03
N THR A 135 25.31 23.44 0.35
CA THR A 135 25.65 23.01 -1.01
C THR A 135 26.02 21.54 -1.05
N THR A 136 26.80 21.05 -0.08
CA THR A 136 27.15 19.62 -0.01
C THR A 136 25.92 18.74 0.25
N ALA A 137 25.04 19.14 1.18
CA ALA A 137 23.80 18.42 1.45
C ALA A 137 22.87 18.35 0.22
N VAL A 138 22.82 19.42 -0.59
CA VAL A 138 22.05 19.44 -1.84
C VAL A 138 22.76 18.64 -2.96
N ALA A 139 24.08 18.74 -3.07
CA ALA A 139 24.85 18.07 -4.10
C ALA A 139 24.86 16.55 -3.94
N ILE A 140 24.99 16.03 -2.71
CA ILE A 140 24.97 14.58 -2.50
C ILE A 140 23.65 13.95 -2.96
N GLN A 141 22.53 14.65 -2.77
CA GLN A 141 21.22 14.22 -3.23
C GLN A 141 21.12 14.14 -4.75
N GLN A 142 21.94 14.89 -5.49
CA GLN A 142 21.91 14.95 -6.95
C GLN A 142 23.05 14.16 -7.61
N THR A 143 23.91 13.53 -6.81
CA THR A 143 25.01 12.71 -7.32
C THR A 143 24.44 11.37 -7.82
N PRO A 144 24.55 11.02 -9.11
CA PRO A 144 23.86 9.83 -9.66
C PRO A 144 24.36 8.50 -9.11
N SER A 145 25.63 8.42 -8.70
CA SER A 145 26.27 7.21 -8.17
C SER A 145 27.36 7.61 -7.17
N PRO A 146 26.97 8.08 -5.97
CA PRO A 146 27.94 8.55 -4.99
C PRO A 146 28.76 7.39 -4.44
N THR A 147 30.05 7.62 -4.21
CA THR A 147 30.93 6.65 -3.54
C THR A 147 30.59 6.54 -2.05
N PRO A 148 31.02 5.48 -1.34
CA PRO A 148 30.89 5.41 0.12
C PRO A 148 31.47 6.64 0.84
N GLU A 149 32.60 7.16 0.36
CA GLU A 149 33.23 8.36 0.91
C GLU A 149 32.37 9.61 0.66
N GLN A 150 31.81 9.77 -0.54
CA GLN A 150 30.90 10.89 -0.84
C GLN A 150 29.63 10.84 0.01
N LEU A 151 29.09 9.65 0.27
CA LEU A 151 27.96 9.46 1.18
C LEU A 151 28.34 9.86 2.62
N ALA A 152 29.50 9.45 3.11
CA ALA A 152 29.99 9.83 4.44
C ALA A 152 30.20 11.35 4.56
N ILE A 153 30.75 11.98 3.52
CA ILE A 153 30.91 13.44 3.45
C ILE A 153 29.55 14.14 3.46
N GLY A 154 28.61 13.69 2.63
CA GLY A 154 27.25 14.22 2.56
C GLY A 154 26.50 14.07 3.88
N GLU A 155 26.61 12.92 4.54
CA GLU A 155 26.03 12.68 5.86
C GLU A 155 26.63 13.61 6.91
N LYS A 156 27.97 13.72 6.96
CA LYS A 156 28.66 14.64 7.88
C LYS A 156 28.21 16.09 7.68
N ALA A 157 28.13 16.54 6.42
CA ALA A 157 27.67 17.88 6.10
C ALA A 157 26.21 18.10 6.51
N ALA A 158 25.31 17.15 6.22
CA ALA A 158 23.91 17.24 6.57
C ALA A 158 23.68 17.24 8.09
N ARG A 159 24.39 16.40 8.86
CA ARG A 159 24.32 16.41 10.33
C ARG A 159 24.80 17.75 10.90
N LYS A 160 25.96 18.24 10.44
CA LYS A 160 26.45 19.57 10.85
C LYS A 160 25.47 20.67 10.49
N LEU A 161 24.84 20.64 9.31
CA LEU A 161 23.83 21.62 8.89
C LEU A 161 22.58 21.60 9.77
N LEU A 162 22.14 20.40 10.19
CA LEU A 162 20.96 20.22 11.03
C LEU A 162 21.14 20.88 12.41
N ASP A 163 22.34 20.75 12.97
CA ASP A 163 22.71 21.24 14.30
C ASP A 163 23.21 22.70 14.27
N TYR A 164 23.47 23.25 13.09
CA TYR A 164 24.05 24.58 12.94
C TYR A 164 23.11 25.69 13.42
N ASN A 165 23.60 26.55 14.32
CA ASN A 165 22.79 27.57 14.99
C ASN A 165 23.41 28.97 14.98
N ARG A 166 24.64 29.14 14.46
CA ARG A 166 25.32 30.43 14.42
C ARG A 166 24.69 31.31 13.34
N LYS A 167 24.06 32.41 13.78
CA LYS A 167 23.49 33.42 12.88
C LYS A 167 24.62 34.24 12.24
N PRO A 168 24.62 34.46 10.90
CA PRO A 168 25.51 35.44 10.27
C PRO A 168 25.29 36.86 10.81
N GLU A 169 26.37 37.60 11.06
CA GLU A 169 26.29 38.99 11.51
C GLU A 169 25.58 39.86 10.46
N GLY A 170 24.76 40.82 10.90
CA GLY A 170 23.95 41.68 10.02
C GLY A 170 22.65 41.03 9.53
N MET A 171 22.40 39.74 9.78
CA MET A 171 21.11 39.11 9.53
C MET A 171 20.10 39.44 10.64
N ALA A 172 18.90 39.85 10.24
CA ALA A 172 17.79 40.05 11.17
C ALA A 172 17.38 38.73 11.84
N ASP A 173 16.99 38.78 13.10
CA ASP A 173 16.58 37.58 13.85
C ASP A 173 15.36 36.88 13.24
N THR A 174 14.46 37.65 12.64
CA THR A 174 13.29 37.14 11.92
C THR A 174 13.71 36.32 10.70
N ASP A 175 14.66 36.82 9.92
CA ASP A 175 15.16 36.15 8.72
C ASP A 175 15.90 34.87 9.08
N TRP A 176 16.69 34.90 10.16
CA TRP A 176 17.37 33.72 10.67
C TRP A 176 16.38 32.65 11.17
N THR A 177 15.37 33.07 11.93
CA THR A 177 14.31 32.19 12.42
C THR A 177 13.55 31.52 11.27
N ASN A 178 13.32 32.23 10.17
CA ASN A 178 12.67 31.70 8.98
C ASN A 178 13.58 30.79 8.12
N ALA A 179 14.89 31.10 8.06
CA ALA A 179 15.86 30.34 7.27
C ALA A 179 16.21 28.98 7.91
N ARG A 180 16.31 28.92 9.25
CA ARG A 180 16.70 27.71 9.97
C ARG A 180 15.85 26.46 9.63
N PRO A 181 14.51 26.51 9.65
CA PRO A 181 13.70 25.37 9.24
C PRO A 181 13.98 24.88 7.81
N GLN A 182 14.34 25.79 6.89
CA GLN A 182 14.65 25.42 5.50
C GLN A 182 16.01 24.70 5.40
N LEU A 183 17.01 25.18 6.14
CA LEU A 183 18.32 24.52 6.24
C LEU A 183 18.18 23.13 6.86
N GLN A 184 17.39 23.02 7.93
CA GLN A 184 17.09 21.74 8.57
C GLN A 184 16.29 20.81 7.64
N ALA A 185 15.37 21.34 6.84
CA ALA A 185 14.64 20.55 5.85
C ALA A 185 15.58 19.99 4.77
N ALA A 186 16.53 20.78 4.27
CA ALA A 186 17.54 20.32 3.31
C ALA A 186 18.46 19.25 3.91
N ALA A 187 18.91 19.44 5.16
CA ALA A 187 19.69 18.45 5.89
C ALA A 187 18.93 17.13 6.05
N LYS A 188 17.68 17.18 6.53
CA LYS A 188 16.81 16.00 6.69
C LYS A 188 16.56 15.28 5.37
N ALA A 189 16.37 16.03 4.28
CA ALA A 189 16.21 15.45 2.94
C ALA A 189 17.47 14.72 2.46
N ALA A 190 18.66 15.28 2.72
CA ALA A 190 19.93 14.63 2.43
C ALA A 190 20.11 13.33 3.23
N LEU A 191 19.87 13.37 4.54
CA LEU A 191 19.99 12.20 5.42
C LEU A 191 19.01 11.09 5.03
N LEU A 192 17.75 11.44 4.73
CA LEU A 192 16.77 10.49 4.23
C LEU A 192 17.21 9.87 2.91
N THR A 193 17.71 10.69 1.97
CA THR A 193 18.18 10.22 0.65
C THR A 193 19.33 9.22 0.79
N ILE A 194 20.31 9.52 1.65
CA ILE A 194 21.44 8.63 1.96
C ILE A 194 20.93 7.32 2.56
N ALA A 195 19.99 7.38 3.51
CA ALA A 195 19.45 6.19 4.18
C ALA A 195 18.74 5.22 3.23
N VAL A 196 17.99 5.73 2.25
CA VAL A 196 17.23 4.90 1.30
C VAL A 196 18.01 4.52 0.04
N LEU A 197 19.16 5.15 -0.21
CA LEU A 197 19.91 4.97 -1.45
C LEU A 197 20.35 3.51 -1.69
N PRO A 198 20.89 2.75 -0.72
CA PRO A 198 21.28 1.37 -0.95
C PRO A 198 20.12 0.51 -1.45
N GLY A 199 18.93 0.67 -0.84
CA GLY A 199 17.73 -0.03 -1.28
C GLY A 199 17.25 0.40 -2.66
N ASN A 200 17.32 1.70 -2.97
CA ASN A 200 16.98 2.21 -4.30
C ASN A 200 17.89 1.65 -5.40
N LEU A 201 19.21 1.59 -5.14
CA LEU A 201 20.19 1.07 -6.09
C LEU A 201 20.00 -0.43 -6.32
N ALA A 202 19.74 -1.19 -5.25
CA ALA A 202 19.46 -2.62 -5.36
C ALA A 202 18.17 -2.88 -6.18
N MET A 203 17.10 -2.12 -5.93
CA MET A 203 15.82 -2.24 -6.65
C MET A 203 15.82 -1.63 -8.06
N ALA A 204 16.86 -0.89 -8.46
CA ALA A 204 16.98 -0.30 -9.79
C ALA A 204 17.49 -1.30 -10.85
N LYS A 205 18.08 -2.42 -10.42
CA LYS A 205 18.52 -3.50 -11.33
C LYS A 205 17.30 -4.14 -12.00
N THR A 206 17.41 -4.50 -13.28
CA THR A 206 16.29 -4.98 -14.09
C THR A 206 16.62 -6.30 -14.80
N PRO A 207 16.02 -7.45 -14.41
CA PRO A 207 15.28 -7.66 -13.16
C PRO A 207 16.22 -7.69 -11.93
N PRO A 208 15.77 -7.26 -10.74
CA PRO A 208 16.56 -7.41 -9.53
C PRO A 208 16.61 -8.90 -9.14
N GLN A 209 17.77 -9.36 -8.67
CA GLN A 209 17.94 -10.74 -8.19
C GLN A 209 17.53 -10.85 -6.73
N LEU A 210 17.37 -12.08 -6.22
CA LEU A 210 17.01 -12.31 -4.81
C LEU A 210 17.92 -11.57 -3.83
N ALA A 211 19.23 -11.63 -4.06
CA ALA A 211 20.22 -10.93 -3.22
C ALA A 211 20.01 -9.40 -3.24
N ASP A 212 19.61 -8.83 -4.37
CA ASP A 212 19.30 -7.40 -4.48
C ASP A 212 18.04 -7.05 -3.70
N CYS A 213 17.00 -7.90 -3.79
CA CYS A 213 15.76 -7.68 -3.07
C CYS A 213 15.94 -7.83 -1.54
N GLN A 214 16.81 -8.74 -1.09
CA GLN A 214 17.21 -8.86 0.32
C GLN A 214 18.04 -7.66 0.79
N ALA A 215 19.01 -7.20 -0.02
CA ALA A 215 19.76 -5.99 0.29
C ALA A 215 18.85 -4.75 0.40
N ALA A 216 17.83 -4.68 -0.47
CA ALA A 216 16.84 -3.61 -0.43
C ALA A 216 15.93 -3.69 0.80
N GLU A 217 15.45 -4.89 1.15
CA GLU A 217 14.67 -5.11 2.37
C GLU A 217 15.45 -4.64 3.61
N ALA A 218 16.69 -5.10 3.78
CA ALA A 218 17.51 -4.71 4.91
C ALA A 218 17.75 -3.19 4.98
N ALA A 219 18.03 -2.55 3.84
CA ALA A 219 18.23 -1.11 3.75
C ALA A 219 16.96 -0.31 4.11
N TYR A 220 15.80 -0.69 3.56
CA TYR A 220 14.55 0.02 3.85
C TYR A 220 14.04 -0.28 5.26
N THR A 221 14.24 -1.48 5.79
CA THR A 221 13.93 -1.82 7.20
C THR A 221 14.71 -0.93 8.15
N LYS A 222 16.03 -0.77 7.94
CA LYS A 222 16.85 0.17 8.72
C LYS A 222 16.38 1.61 8.56
N ALA A 223 16.15 2.06 7.32
CA ALA A 223 15.68 3.42 7.08
C ALA A 223 14.31 3.68 7.74
N LEU A 224 13.42 2.69 7.81
CA LEU A 224 12.11 2.84 8.44
C LEU A 224 12.20 2.91 9.98
N GLN A 225 13.22 2.31 10.58
CA GLN A 225 13.52 2.48 12.01
C GLN A 225 13.95 3.92 12.32
N ASP A 226 14.78 4.51 11.46
CA ASP A 226 15.26 5.89 11.62
C ASP A 226 14.19 6.94 11.25
N TYR A 227 13.29 6.60 10.31
CA TYR A 227 12.27 7.49 9.76
C TYR A 227 10.88 6.84 9.75
N PRO A 228 10.30 6.55 10.92
CA PRO A 228 9.08 5.74 11.04
C PRO A 228 7.85 6.40 10.43
N ASP A 229 7.84 7.71 10.23
CA ASP A 229 6.73 8.49 9.68
C ASP A 229 6.75 8.58 8.13
N LYS A 230 7.75 7.98 7.47
CA LYS A 230 7.91 8.11 6.00
C LYS A 230 7.26 6.97 5.25
N SER A 231 6.03 7.20 4.80
CA SER A 231 5.24 6.33 3.89
C SER A 231 6.02 5.83 2.67
N PHE A 232 6.88 6.67 2.07
CA PHE A 232 7.74 6.30 0.95
C PHE A 232 8.64 5.10 1.27
N ILE A 233 9.15 5.02 2.50
CA ILE A 233 10.04 3.93 2.92
C ILE A 233 9.21 2.64 3.04
N SER A 234 8.06 2.67 3.72
CA SER A 234 7.13 1.54 3.78
C SER A 234 6.72 1.04 2.40
N TYR A 235 6.39 1.94 1.47
CA TYR A 235 6.03 1.52 0.12
C TYR A 235 7.17 0.77 -0.58
N ASN A 236 8.41 1.25 -0.45
CA ASN A 236 9.56 0.59 -1.08
C ASN A 236 10.01 -0.67 -0.34
N LEU A 237 9.82 -0.73 0.98
CA LEU A 237 9.99 -1.96 1.75
C LEU A 237 8.98 -3.03 1.29
N GLY A 238 7.71 -2.66 1.11
CA GLY A 238 6.68 -3.53 0.52
C GLY A 238 7.06 -4.04 -0.87
N ARG A 239 7.66 -3.18 -1.72
CA ARG A 239 8.19 -3.60 -3.03
C ARG A 239 9.34 -4.59 -2.92
N ALA A 240 10.29 -4.37 -2.01
CA ALA A 240 11.41 -5.27 -1.78
C ALA A 240 10.93 -6.64 -1.26
N LEU A 241 10.04 -6.66 -0.28
CA LEU A 241 9.41 -7.87 0.26
C LEU A 241 8.60 -8.62 -0.81
N ASN A 242 7.82 -7.92 -1.63
CA ASN A 242 7.09 -8.55 -2.74
C ASN A 242 8.05 -9.13 -3.80
N CYS A 243 9.19 -8.48 -4.06
CA CYS A 243 10.23 -9.08 -4.90
C CYS A 243 10.75 -10.39 -4.30
N ILE A 244 11.07 -10.42 -2.99
CA ILE A 244 11.51 -11.63 -2.29
C ILE A 244 10.45 -12.74 -2.40
N ALA A 245 9.19 -12.42 -2.15
CA ALA A 245 8.08 -13.38 -2.24
C ALA A 245 7.95 -13.99 -3.64
N ARG A 246 8.18 -13.20 -4.70
CA ARG A 246 8.18 -13.69 -6.09
C ARG A 246 9.42 -14.54 -6.42
N ALA A 247 10.57 -14.16 -5.88
CA ALA A 247 11.83 -14.89 -6.07
C ALA A 247 11.89 -16.20 -5.23
N GLN A 248 11.07 -16.31 -4.18
CA GLN A 248 10.98 -17.48 -3.30
C GLN A 248 9.52 -17.91 -3.08
N PRO A 249 8.87 -18.54 -4.09
CA PRO A 249 7.46 -18.95 -4.00
C PRO A 249 7.14 -19.83 -2.79
N ASP A 250 8.05 -20.74 -2.42
CA ASP A 250 7.87 -21.66 -1.28
C ASP A 250 7.82 -20.93 0.08
N LYS A 251 8.33 -19.70 0.15
CA LYS A 251 8.32 -18.83 1.34
C LYS A 251 7.39 -17.62 1.18
N ALA A 252 6.59 -17.60 0.11
CA ALA A 252 5.71 -16.48 -0.18
C ALA A 252 4.63 -16.29 0.91
N THR A 253 4.19 -17.37 1.55
CA THR A 253 3.22 -17.32 2.66
C THR A 253 3.76 -16.59 3.90
N GLU A 254 5.08 -16.58 4.11
CA GLU A 254 5.72 -15.84 5.22
C GLU A 254 6.03 -14.39 4.86
N THR A 255 6.32 -14.13 3.58
CA THR A 255 6.88 -12.84 3.12
C THR A 255 5.82 -11.93 2.50
N ALA A 256 4.84 -12.47 1.76
CA ALA A 256 3.78 -11.69 1.15
C ALA A 256 2.91 -10.94 2.18
N PRO A 257 2.55 -11.52 3.35
CA PRO A 257 1.84 -10.75 4.38
C PRO A 257 2.61 -9.52 4.83
N LYS A 258 3.93 -9.63 5.04
CA LYS A 258 4.79 -8.50 5.42
C LYS A 258 4.83 -7.44 4.32
N ALA A 259 4.89 -7.85 3.05
CA ALA A 259 4.81 -6.90 1.94
C ALA A 259 3.47 -6.13 1.93
N ILE A 260 2.35 -6.84 2.12
CA ILE A 260 1.01 -6.24 2.18
C ILE A 260 0.89 -5.29 3.37
N TYR A 261 1.41 -5.67 4.54
CA TYR A 261 1.47 -4.81 5.72
C TYR A 261 2.12 -3.47 5.39
N GLU A 262 3.27 -3.47 4.71
CA GLU A 262 4.01 -2.26 4.39
C GLU A 262 3.32 -1.40 3.31
N PHE A 263 2.63 -2.02 2.34
CA PHE A 263 1.78 -1.27 1.41
C PHE A 263 0.59 -0.62 2.11
N VAL A 264 -0.05 -1.33 3.04
CA VAL A 264 -1.13 -0.78 3.87
C VAL A 264 -0.60 0.34 4.76
N ARG A 265 0.57 0.16 5.39
CA ARG A 265 1.25 1.18 6.19
C ARG A 265 1.50 2.45 5.37
N ALA A 266 2.04 2.30 4.17
CA ALA A 266 2.28 3.41 3.26
C ALA A 266 1.00 4.21 2.95
N ALA A 267 -0.16 3.55 2.90
CA ALA A 267 -1.45 4.19 2.65
C ALA A 267 -2.04 4.95 3.86
N VAL A 268 -1.59 4.68 5.10
CA VAL A 268 -2.24 5.20 6.33
C VAL A 268 -1.37 6.11 7.19
N VAL A 269 -0.05 6.10 7.04
CA VAL A 269 0.88 6.88 7.88
C VAL A 269 1.05 8.32 7.42
N ASP A 270 0.97 8.58 6.11
CA ASP A 270 1.03 9.93 5.56
C ASP A 270 -0.16 10.13 4.60
N ALA A 271 -1.10 10.97 5.01
CA ALA A 271 -2.30 11.29 4.23
C ALA A 271 -1.99 12.10 2.95
N THR A 272 -0.76 12.60 2.77
CA THR A 272 -0.42 13.52 1.70
C THR A 272 0.46 12.93 0.60
N LEU A 273 1.27 11.89 0.85
CA LEU A 273 2.46 11.73 0.01
C LEU A 273 3.02 10.30 -0.05
N GLY A 274 3.10 9.75 -1.26
CA GLY A 274 4.33 9.06 -1.69
C GLY A 274 5.32 10.03 -2.32
N GLY A 275 5.41 11.28 -1.82
CA GLY A 275 6.10 12.40 -2.44
C GLY A 275 5.45 12.89 -3.76
N SER A 276 5.60 12.12 -4.83
CA SER A 276 5.05 12.38 -6.18
C SER A 276 3.99 11.36 -6.63
N ALA A 277 3.66 10.40 -5.77
CA ALA A 277 2.66 9.38 -6.06
C ALA A 277 1.27 9.83 -5.58
N ASP A 278 0.26 9.53 -6.39
CA ASP A 278 -1.14 9.75 -6.09
C ASP A 278 -1.56 8.89 -4.89
N ALA A 279 -1.96 9.53 -3.79
CA ALA A 279 -2.34 8.86 -2.55
C ALA A 279 -3.48 7.85 -2.76
N LYS A 280 -4.39 8.14 -3.70
CA LYS A 280 -5.44 7.20 -4.08
C LYS A 280 -4.86 5.96 -4.75
N LYS A 281 -3.88 6.09 -5.63
CA LYS A 281 -3.23 4.92 -6.27
C LYS A 281 -2.50 4.02 -5.29
N ILE A 282 -1.85 4.60 -4.27
CA ILE A 282 -1.22 3.81 -3.21
C ILE A 282 -2.28 3.06 -2.41
N THR A 283 -3.36 3.75 -2.04
CA THR A 283 -4.47 3.13 -1.31
C THR A 283 -5.14 2.01 -2.12
N ASP A 284 -5.48 2.27 -3.38
CA ASP A 284 -6.09 1.29 -4.28
C ASP A 284 -5.18 0.08 -4.49
N TYR A 285 -3.87 0.30 -4.63
CA TYR A 285 -2.89 -0.78 -4.74
C TYR A 285 -2.80 -1.60 -3.44
N ALA A 286 -2.71 -0.95 -2.28
CA ALA A 286 -2.65 -1.63 -0.99
C ALA A 286 -3.92 -2.48 -0.75
N ASN A 287 -5.09 -1.92 -1.07
CA ASN A 287 -6.37 -2.63 -0.97
C ASN A 287 -6.39 -3.84 -1.90
N SER A 288 -5.98 -3.66 -3.15
CA SER A 288 -5.93 -4.75 -4.13
C SER A 288 -4.93 -5.83 -3.74
N ALA A 289 -3.79 -5.46 -3.15
CA ALA A 289 -2.80 -6.42 -2.66
C ALA A 289 -3.37 -7.25 -1.49
N TYR A 290 -4.09 -6.60 -0.56
CA TYR A 290 -4.78 -7.29 0.53
C TYR A 290 -5.90 -8.19 0.02
N THR A 291 -6.86 -7.65 -0.73
CA THR A 291 -8.03 -8.42 -1.18
C THR A 291 -7.66 -9.50 -2.17
N GLY A 292 -6.61 -9.30 -2.98
CA GLY A 292 -6.08 -10.33 -3.87
C GLY A 292 -5.45 -11.51 -3.10
N TYR A 293 -4.89 -11.25 -1.91
CA TYR A 293 -4.33 -12.29 -1.05
C TYR A 293 -5.38 -12.94 -0.15
N HIS A 294 -6.23 -12.12 0.49
CA HIS A 294 -7.25 -12.52 1.47
C HIS A 294 -8.57 -12.99 0.84
N GLY A 295 -8.87 -12.59 -0.40
CA GLY A 295 -10.12 -12.88 -1.09
C GLY A 295 -11.30 -11.95 -0.74
N SER A 296 -11.15 -11.05 0.25
CA SER A 296 -12.13 -10.04 0.64
C SER A 296 -11.46 -8.88 1.39
N ASP A 297 -12.23 -7.87 1.78
CA ASP A 297 -11.80 -6.74 2.63
C ASP A 297 -11.96 -7.01 4.14
N GLU A 298 -12.45 -8.19 4.52
CA GLU A 298 -12.56 -8.66 5.90
C GLU A 298 -11.20 -8.56 6.59
N GLY A 299 -11.12 -7.81 7.70
CA GLY A 299 -9.87 -7.58 8.46
C GLY A 299 -8.98 -6.43 7.96
N LEU A 300 -9.25 -5.84 6.79
CA LEU A 300 -8.40 -4.78 6.22
C LEU A 300 -8.33 -3.52 7.11
N GLU A 301 -9.44 -3.09 7.70
CA GLU A 301 -9.44 -1.91 8.59
C GLU A 301 -8.68 -2.15 9.90
N GLN A 302 -8.71 -3.38 10.43
CA GLN A 302 -7.89 -3.75 11.58
C GLN A 302 -6.40 -3.72 11.21
N LEU A 303 -6.05 -4.23 10.02
CA LEU A 303 -4.69 -4.16 9.50
C LEU A 303 -4.24 -2.69 9.34
N ARG A 304 -5.09 -1.80 8.82
CA ARG A 304 -4.78 -0.36 8.73
C ARG A 304 -4.49 0.25 10.10
N ALA A 305 -5.32 -0.02 11.09
CA ALA A 305 -5.15 0.50 12.44
C ALA A 305 -3.82 0.03 13.06
N GLN A 306 -3.48 -1.24 12.86
CA GLN A 306 -2.19 -1.80 13.30
C GLN A 306 -1.01 -1.16 12.54
N ALA A 307 -1.11 -1.15 11.21
CA ALA A 307 -0.09 -0.63 10.31
C ALA A 307 0.13 0.87 10.46
N LYS A 308 -0.80 1.64 11.01
CA LYS A 308 -0.59 3.06 11.34
C LYS A 308 0.36 3.23 12.53
N ASN A 309 0.25 2.36 13.53
CA ASN A 309 0.91 2.53 14.82
C ASN A 309 2.24 1.78 14.96
N SER A 310 2.53 0.80 14.09
CA SER A 310 3.80 0.06 14.11
C SER A 310 4.54 0.21 12.79
N PRO A 311 5.82 0.65 12.82
CA PRO A 311 6.67 0.75 11.63
C PRO A 311 6.87 -0.55 10.88
N LEU A 312 6.90 -1.67 11.58
CA LEU A 312 7.14 -3.00 11.03
C LEU A 312 6.02 -3.95 11.45
N PRO A 313 5.74 -5.01 10.66
CA PRO A 313 4.82 -6.06 11.09
C PRO A 313 5.35 -6.73 12.36
N PRO A 314 4.47 -7.12 13.30
CA PRO A 314 4.88 -7.86 14.48
C PRO A 314 5.50 -9.22 14.11
N ALA A 315 6.27 -9.80 15.04
CA ALA A 315 6.79 -11.15 14.87
C ALA A 315 5.65 -12.15 14.63
N GLY A 316 5.83 -13.03 13.63
CA GLY A 316 4.81 -14.02 13.25
C GLY A 316 3.58 -13.45 12.54
N PHE A 317 3.60 -12.18 12.09
CA PHE A 317 2.48 -11.59 11.34
C PHE A 317 2.08 -12.43 10.12
N ALA A 318 0.78 -12.69 10.00
CA ALA A 318 0.18 -13.44 8.91
C ALA A 318 -1.15 -12.81 8.50
N ILE A 319 -1.58 -13.08 7.27
CA ILE A 319 -2.90 -12.75 6.73
C ILE A 319 -3.51 -14.07 6.26
N GLU A 320 -4.80 -14.30 6.49
CA GLU A 320 -5.48 -15.48 5.92
C GLU A 320 -5.47 -15.38 4.39
N THR A 321 -5.24 -16.49 3.69
CA THR A 321 -5.39 -16.52 2.23
C THR A 321 -6.86 -16.66 1.84
N GLY A 322 -7.23 -16.26 0.63
CA GLY A 322 -8.59 -16.49 0.12
C GLY A 322 -9.01 -17.96 0.16
N ALA A 323 -8.08 -18.90 -0.05
CA ALA A 323 -8.35 -20.33 0.10
C ALA A 323 -8.61 -20.71 1.57
N ALA A 324 -7.84 -20.19 2.52
CA ALA A 324 -8.06 -20.42 3.95
C ALA A 324 -9.41 -19.84 4.40
N VAL A 325 -9.75 -18.62 3.95
CA VAL A 325 -11.05 -17.98 4.22
C VAL A 325 -12.20 -18.79 3.63
N ALA A 326 -12.07 -19.27 2.40
CA ALA A 326 -13.09 -20.12 1.76
C ALA A 326 -13.28 -21.44 2.51
N ASN A 327 -12.19 -22.10 2.90
CA ASN A 327 -12.22 -23.34 3.68
C ASN A 327 -12.85 -23.12 5.06
N ARG A 328 -12.48 -22.03 5.75
CA ARG A 328 -13.08 -21.64 7.03
C ARG A 328 -14.58 -21.41 6.89
N LYS A 329 -15.02 -20.64 5.89
CA LYS A 329 -16.45 -20.39 5.62
C LYS A 329 -17.21 -21.66 5.25
N ALA A 330 -16.60 -22.56 4.48
CA ALA A 330 -17.19 -23.87 4.18
C ALA A 330 -17.36 -24.74 5.44
N ALA A 331 -16.33 -24.82 6.28
CA ALA A 331 -16.37 -25.56 7.55
C ALA A 331 -17.38 -24.95 8.54
N GLU A 332 -17.44 -23.62 8.63
CA GLU A 332 -18.44 -22.90 9.44
C GLU A 332 -19.87 -23.15 8.91
N PHE A 333 -20.06 -23.18 7.59
CA PHE A 333 -21.35 -23.48 6.96
C PHE A 333 -21.78 -24.92 7.25
N GLU A 334 -20.89 -25.90 7.09
CA GLU A 334 -21.18 -27.30 7.40
C GLU A 334 -21.51 -27.50 8.88
N LYS A 335 -20.73 -26.89 9.78
CA LYS A 335 -20.96 -26.96 11.23
C LYS A 335 -22.29 -26.33 11.65
N SER A 336 -22.66 -25.20 11.04
CA SER A 336 -23.91 -24.50 11.36
C SER A 336 -25.13 -25.04 10.62
N ASN A 337 -24.94 -25.75 9.50
CA ASN A 337 -26.00 -26.26 8.65
C ASN A 337 -25.71 -27.70 8.15
N PRO A 338 -25.55 -28.70 9.04
CA PRO A 338 -25.12 -30.05 8.65
C PRO A 338 -26.08 -30.75 7.68
N GLN A 339 -27.40 -30.60 7.88
CA GLN A 339 -28.41 -31.19 6.98
C GLN A 339 -28.41 -30.53 5.60
N LEU A 340 -28.18 -29.21 5.54
CA LEU A 340 -28.10 -28.47 4.28
C LEU A 340 -26.80 -28.78 3.54
N ALA A 341 -25.68 -28.87 4.24
CA ALA A 341 -24.40 -29.26 3.64
C ALA A 341 -24.47 -30.67 3.03
N MET A 342 -25.11 -31.61 3.74
CA MET A 342 -25.38 -32.94 3.22
C MET A 342 -26.26 -32.90 1.96
N TRP A 343 -27.35 -32.14 1.97
CA TRP A 343 -28.19 -31.96 0.78
C TRP A 343 -27.43 -31.36 -0.40
N MET A 344 -26.63 -30.31 -0.17
CA MET A 344 -25.85 -29.67 -1.21
C MET A 344 -24.83 -30.62 -1.85
N ASN A 345 -24.23 -31.53 -1.06
CA ASN A 345 -23.37 -32.58 -1.59
C ASN A 345 -24.16 -33.58 -2.46
N ILE A 346 -25.29 -34.10 -1.97
CA ILE A 346 -26.17 -35.01 -2.73
C ILE A 346 -26.62 -34.36 -4.04
N LYS A 347 -27.10 -33.13 -3.98
CA LYS A 347 -27.56 -32.35 -5.13
C LYS A 347 -26.42 -32.10 -6.12
N GLY A 348 -25.21 -31.79 -5.65
CA GLY A 348 -24.03 -31.60 -6.48
C GLY A 348 -23.68 -32.85 -7.28
N GLN A 349 -23.63 -34.01 -6.63
CA GLN A 349 -23.36 -35.30 -7.28
C GLN A 349 -24.45 -35.65 -8.31
N LEU A 350 -25.72 -35.47 -7.96
CA LEU A 350 -26.85 -35.72 -8.86
C LEU A 350 -26.88 -34.77 -10.05
N SER A 351 -26.42 -33.53 -9.88
CA SER A 351 -26.43 -32.52 -10.94
C SER A 351 -25.32 -32.70 -11.98
N ASP A 352 -24.34 -33.58 -11.74
CA ASP A 352 -23.29 -33.87 -12.71
C ASP A 352 -23.86 -34.53 -13.98
N ALA A 353 -23.67 -33.91 -15.13
CA ALA A 353 -24.23 -34.35 -16.41
C ALA A 353 -23.68 -35.71 -16.89
N ALA A 354 -22.46 -36.08 -16.47
CA ALA A 354 -21.79 -37.30 -16.89
C ALA A 354 -22.02 -38.45 -15.90
N ALA A 355 -22.05 -38.15 -14.59
CA ALA A 355 -22.03 -39.14 -13.53
C ALA A 355 -23.29 -39.17 -12.66
N GLY A 356 -24.16 -38.15 -12.71
CA GLY A 356 -25.27 -38.01 -11.77
C GLY A 356 -26.25 -39.18 -11.77
N GLN A 357 -26.56 -39.74 -12.94
CA GLN A 357 -27.42 -40.92 -13.04
C GLN A 357 -26.76 -42.18 -12.45
N ALA A 358 -25.44 -42.35 -12.66
CA ALA A 358 -24.69 -43.48 -12.11
C ALA A 358 -24.56 -43.37 -10.58
N TYR A 359 -24.35 -42.16 -10.06
CA TYR A 359 -24.36 -41.89 -8.63
C TYR A 359 -25.73 -42.23 -8.02
N PHE A 360 -26.82 -41.80 -8.66
CA PHE A 360 -28.17 -42.14 -8.21
C PHE A 360 -28.37 -43.66 -8.12
N GLU A 361 -28.17 -44.38 -9.21
CA GLU A 361 -28.42 -45.83 -9.28
C GLU A 361 -27.48 -46.64 -8.38
N GLY A 362 -26.21 -46.22 -8.26
CA GLY A 362 -25.17 -46.98 -7.57
C GLY A 362 -25.02 -46.68 -6.08
N GLN A 363 -25.40 -45.50 -5.60
CA GLN A 363 -25.10 -45.05 -4.23
C GLN A 363 -26.32 -44.51 -3.48
N LEU A 364 -27.34 -44.00 -4.18
CA LEU A 364 -28.43 -43.25 -3.54
C LEU A 364 -29.78 -43.98 -3.59
N LYS A 365 -30.09 -44.66 -4.69
CA LYS A 365 -31.35 -45.36 -4.89
C LYS A 365 -31.51 -46.48 -3.87
N ASN A 366 -32.67 -46.52 -3.21
CA ASN A 366 -32.99 -47.46 -2.14
C ASN A 366 -32.12 -47.37 -0.88
N ALA A 367 -31.21 -46.38 -0.78
CA ALA A 367 -30.43 -46.13 0.41
C ALA A 367 -31.14 -45.12 1.31
N ALA A 368 -31.34 -45.46 2.59
CA ALA A 368 -31.87 -44.48 3.53
C ALA A 368 -30.89 -43.31 3.68
N VAL A 369 -31.34 -42.10 3.41
CA VAL A 369 -30.55 -40.90 3.68
C VAL A 369 -30.84 -40.38 5.09
N PRO A 370 -29.84 -39.84 5.79
CA PRO A 370 -30.06 -39.17 7.05
C PRO A 370 -31.09 -38.05 6.93
N LYS A 371 -31.66 -37.64 8.06
CA LYS A 371 -32.75 -36.67 8.11
C LYS A 371 -32.42 -35.38 7.36
N LEU A 372 -33.28 -35.00 6.44
CA LEU A 372 -33.16 -33.77 5.65
C LEU A 372 -34.13 -32.70 6.18
N LYS A 373 -33.84 -31.44 5.82
CA LYS A 373 -34.61 -30.26 6.22
C LYS A 373 -34.91 -29.42 5.00
N GLY A 374 -36.11 -28.86 4.92
CA GLY A 374 -36.57 -28.11 3.75
C GLY A 374 -37.95 -27.51 3.97
N THR A 375 -38.49 -26.88 2.93
CA THR A 375 -39.76 -26.14 2.96
C THR A 375 -40.75 -26.79 2.01
N VAL A 376 -41.94 -27.14 2.51
CA VAL A 376 -43.05 -27.58 1.67
C VAL A 376 -43.48 -26.41 0.78
N VAL A 377 -43.42 -26.62 -0.53
CA VAL A 377 -43.88 -25.68 -1.56
C VAL A 377 -45.35 -25.94 -1.88
N GLU A 378 -45.71 -27.20 -2.10
CA GLU A 378 -47.06 -27.60 -2.51
C GLU A 378 -47.29 -29.09 -2.20
N GLY A 379 -48.55 -29.49 -2.00
CA GLY A 379 -48.95 -30.91 -2.00
C GLY A 379 -49.74 -31.29 -3.25
N LYS A 380 -49.55 -32.52 -3.75
CA LYS A 380 -50.25 -33.06 -4.93
C LYS A 380 -51.00 -34.35 -4.59
N PRO A 381 -52.32 -34.43 -4.88
CA PRO A 381 -53.22 -33.31 -5.17
C PRO A 381 -53.26 -32.27 -4.03
N ALA A 382 -53.75 -31.05 -4.29
CA ALA A 382 -53.72 -29.93 -3.34
C ALA A 382 -54.42 -30.21 -1.99
N CYS A 383 -55.34 -31.17 -1.94
CA CYS A 383 -55.90 -31.68 -0.69
C CYS A 383 -55.83 -33.20 -0.66
N ARG A 384 -55.61 -33.77 0.54
CA ARG A 384 -55.30 -35.19 0.71
C ARG A 384 -54.11 -35.61 -0.15
N SER A 385 -53.06 -34.79 -0.11
CA SER A 385 -51.85 -34.97 -0.92
C SER A 385 -51.21 -36.32 -0.64
N LYS A 386 -50.76 -36.98 -1.70
CA LYS A 386 -49.91 -38.17 -1.60
C LYS A 386 -48.46 -37.85 -1.94
N ASP A 387 -48.22 -36.76 -2.66
CA ASP A 387 -46.90 -36.24 -2.95
C ASP A 387 -46.74 -34.85 -2.32
N LEU A 388 -45.60 -34.57 -1.71
CA LEU A 388 -45.21 -33.23 -1.24
C LEU A 388 -44.03 -32.73 -2.06
N LEU A 389 -44.17 -31.53 -2.63
CA LEU A 389 -43.07 -30.82 -3.27
C LEU A 389 -42.33 -30.00 -2.23
N VAL A 390 -41.02 -30.23 -2.13
CA VAL A 390 -40.16 -29.63 -1.11
C VAL A 390 -38.99 -28.92 -1.80
N ALA A 391 -38.70 -27.72 -1.32
CA ALA A 391 -37.53 -26.93 -1.68
C ALA A 391 -36.53 -26.94 -0.52
N VAL A 392 -35.23 -26.96 -0.79
CA VAL A 392 -34.20 -26.77 0.22
C VAL A 392 -33.38 -25.52 -0.14
N PRO A 393 -33.91 -24.32 0.18
CA PRO A 393 -33.26 -23.07 -0.22
C PRO A 393 -31.96 -22.84 0.54
N LEU A 394 -30.99 -22.21 -0.12
CA LEU A 394 -29.84 -21.64 0.57
C LEU A 394 -30.29 -20.49 1.50
N PRO A 395 -29.61 -20.24 2.63
CA PRO A 395 -29.96 -19.14 3.54
C PRO A 395 -29.99 -17.76 2.86
N THR A 396 -29.25 -17.60 1.76
CA THR A 396 -29.15 -16.36 0.97
C THR A 396 -30.05 -16.35 -0.27
N GLN A 397 -30.83 -17.41 -0.51
CA GLN A 397 -31.69 -17.50 -1.70
C GLN A 397 -32.82 -16.46 -1.62
N GLN A 398 -32.95 -15.66 -2.68
CA GLN A 398 -34.02 -14.68 -2.87
C GLN A 398 -35.02 -15.19 -3.93
N GLY A 399 -36.31 -14.91 -3.74
CA GLY A 399 -37.37 -15.33 -4.66
C GLY A 399 -38.16 -16.57 -4.19
N ALA A 400 -39.10 -17.03 -5.01
CA ALA A 400 -39.95 -18.16 -4.68
C ALA A 400 -39.12 -19.47 -4.60
N PRO A 401 -39.30 -20.32 -3.56
CA PRO A 401 -38.59 -21.58 -3.46
C PRO A 401 -38.94 -22.51 -4.61
N THR A 402 -37.93 -23.06 -5.28
CA THR A 402 -38.14 -24.04 -6.35
C THR A 402 -38.11 -25.43 -5.74
N ALA A 403 -39.17 -26.21 -5.96
CA ALA A 403 -39.20 -27.59 -5.52
C ALA A 403 -38.14 -28.41 -6.27
N GLU A 404 -37.38 -29.17 -5.50
CA GLU A 404 -36.29 -30.02 -5.99
C GLU A 404 -36.37 -31.45 -5.43
N ILE A 405 -37.28 -31.66 -4.47
CA ILE A 405 -37.58 -32.96 -3.89
C ILE A 405 -39.09 -33.21 -3.97
N THR A 406 -39.48 -34.41 -4.39
CA THR A 406 -40.84 -34.92 -4.25
C THR A 406 -40.85 -36.01 -3.19
N LEU A 407 -41.57 -35.79 -2.09
CA LEU A 407 -41.80 -36.80 -1.05
C LEU A 407 -43.08 -37.57 -1.38
N LYS A 408 -42.95 -38.85 -1.70
CA LYS A 408 -44.06 -39.78 -1.88
C LYS A 408 -44.44 -40.39 -0.53
N LEU A 409 -45.65 -40.11 -0.08
CA LEU A 409 -46.17 -40.57 1.19
C LEU A 409 -46.72 -42.00 1.08
N ASP A 410 -46.44 -42.80 2.10
CA ASP A 410 -47.03 -44.13 2.31
C ASP A 410 -48.57 -44.11 2.30
N ALA A 411 -49.17 -43.05 2.87
CA ALA A 411 -50.60 -42.80 2.86
C ALA A 411 -50.94 -41.33 2.54
N PRO A 412 -52.08 -41.05 1.87
CA PRO A 412 -52.53 -39.68 1.64
C PRO A 412 -52.74 -38.89 2.94
N LEU A 413 -52.45 -37.58 2.91
CA LEU A 413 -52.77 -36.68 4.01
C LEU A 413 -54.29 -36.60 4.26
N THR A 414 -54.67 -36.18 5.46
CA THR A 414 -56.09 -35.98 5.84
C THR A 414 -56.62 -34.61 5.45
N GLY A 415 -55.73 -33.65 5.13
CA GLY A 415 -56.04 -32.27 4.80
C GLY A 415 -55.15 -31.72 3.67
N LYS A 416 -55.15 -30.39 3.53
CA LYS A 416 -54.25 -29.64 2.65
C LYS A 416 -52.96 -29.31 3.41
N PRO A 417 -51.77 -29.67 2.91
CA PRO A 417 -50.52 -29.29 3.55
C PRO A 417 -50.32 -27.77 3.48
N GLU A 418 -49.83 -27.21 4.57
CA GLU A 418 -49.41 -25.80 4.62
C GLU A 418 -47.97 -25.66 4.12
N ALA A 419 -47.68 -24.53 3.47
CA ALA A 419 -46.30 -24.17 3.18
C ALA A 419 -45.56 -23.89 4.50
N GLY A 420 -44.38 -24.47 4.66
CA GLY A 420 -43.64 -24.36 5.91
C GLY A 420 -42.46 -25.30 5.98
N GLU A 421 -41.60 -25.06 6.96
CA GLU A 421 -40.40 -25.85 7.20
C GLU A 421 -40.76 -27.22 7.78
N ILE A 422 -40.15 -28.27 7.23
CA ILE A 422 -40.28 -29.65 7.67
C ILE A 422 -38.91 -30.32 7.77
N GLN A 423 -38.85 -31.38 8.56
CA GLN A 423 -37.75 -32.35 8.52
C GLN A 423 -38.30 -33.73 8.19
N TRP A 424 -37.57 -34.52 7.41
CA TRP A 424 -38.02 -35.86 7.03
C TRP A 424 -36.88 -36.86 6.91
N GLU A 425 -37.22 -38.13 7.07
CA GLU A 425 -36.41 -39.26 6.64
C GLU A 425 -37.08 -39.90 5.42
N GLY A 426 -36.31 -40.29 4.41
CA GLY A 426 -36.88 -40.95 3.24
C GLY A 426 -35.85 -41.74 2.45
N VAL A 427 -36.35 -42.54 1.53
CA VAL A 427 -35.56 -43.43 0.68
C VAL A 427 -35.69 -42.96 -0.77
N PRO A 428 -34.60 -42.51 -1.42
CA PRO A 428 -34.63 -42.08 -2.81
C PRO A 428 -35.07 -43.21 -3.75
N SER A 429 -36.11 -42.96 -4.55
CA SER A 429 -36.75 -43.96 -5.41
C SER A 429 -36.72 -43.61 -6.89
N ALA A 430 -36.64 -42.32 -7.23
CA ALA A 430 -36.43 -41.86 -8.60
C ALA A 430 -35.66 -40.53 -8.65
N PHE A 431 -35.01 -40.25 -9.78
CA PHE A 431 -34.29 -39.00 -10.02
C PHE A 431 -34.48 -38.55 -11.47
N THR A 432 -34.76 -37.27 -11.68
CA THR A 432 -34.67 -36.61 -12.99
C THR A 432 -33.70 -35.44 -12.91
N GLN A 433 -32.77 -35.36 -13.86
CA GLN A 433 -31.75 -34.31 -13.85
C GLN A 433 -32.28 -32.97 -14.34
N THR A 434 -33.13 -32.98 -15.38
CA THR A 434 -33.68 -31.76 -16.00
C THR A 434 -35.17 -31.94 -16.36
N PRO A 435 -36.10 -31.27 -15.67
CA PRO A 435 -35.88 -30.45 -14.48
C PRO A 435 -35.40 -31.30 -13.29
N PHE A 436 -34.54 -30.71 -12.46
CA PHE A 436 -33.98 -31.40 -11.28
C PHE A 436 -35.10 -31.78 -10.32
N MET A 437 -35.26 -33.08 -10.06
CA MET A 437 -36.22 -33.58 -9.09
C MET A 437 -35.74 -34.91 -8.51
N LEU A 438 -35.49 -34.95 -7.20
CA LEU A 438 -35.28 -36.20 -6.46
C LEU A 438 -36.60 -36.67 -5.86
N THR A 439 -37.04 -37.87 -6.19
CA THR A 439 -38.20 -38.49 -5.56
C THR A 439 -37.75 -39.38 -4.42
N MET A 440 -38.37 -39.21 -3.25
CA MET A 440 -38.09 -40.01 -2.07
C MET A 440 -39.39 -40.59 -1.53
N ASP A 441 -39.39 -41.88 -1.22
CA ASP A 441 -40.49 -42.51 -0.50
C ASP A 441 -40.29 -42.23 1.00
N THR A 442 -41.36 -41.81 1.69
CA THR A 442 -41.32 -41.48 3.11
C THR A 442 -42.64 -41.87 3.78
N GLU A 443 -42.56 -42.20 5.06
CA GLU A 443 -43.74 -42.43 5.88
C GLU A 443 -44.21 -41.10 6.45
N LYS A 444 -45.52 -40.84 6.46
CA LYS A 444 -46.08 -39.63 7.06
C LYS A 444 -45.57 -39.40 8.50
N ALA A 445 -45.41 -40.49 9.27
CA ALA A 445 -44.91 -40.44 10.65
C ALA A 445 -43.46 -39.97 10.78
N LYS A 446 -42.67 -40.05 9.70
CA LYS A 446 -41.26 -39.61 9.65
C LYS A 446 -41.10 -38.15 9.21
N ILE A 447 -42.20 -37.41 9.04
CA ILE A 447 -42.18 -35.98 8.70
C ILE A 447 -42.53 -35.16 9.94
N GLU A 448 -41.58 -34.34 10.37
CA GLU A 448 -41.74 -33.39 11.47
C GLU A 448 -42.04 -31.99 10.94
N GLY A 449 -42.85 -31.23 11.68
CA GLY A 449 -43.21 -29.86 11.33
C GLY A 449 -44.32 -29.72 10.28
N LEU A 450 -44.78 -30.82 9.68
CA LEU A 450 -45.84 -30.79 8.66
C LEU A 450 -47.19 -30.39 9.27
N LYS A 451 -47.70 -29.24 8.86
CA LYS A 451 -49.04 -28.75 9.23
C LYS A 451 -50.03 -28.99 8.10
N THR A 452 -51.29 -29.23 8.46
CA THR A 452 -52.37 -29.42 7.50
C THR A 452 -53.63 -28.67 7.92
N THR A 453 -54.28 -28.01 6.98
CA THR A 453 -55.63 -27.46 7.15
C THR A 453 -56.70 -28.43 6.63
N PRO A 454 -57.93 -28.42 7.18
CA PRO A 454 -59.03 -29.21 6.64
C PRO A 454 -59.28 -28.94 5.15
N CYS A 455 -59.67 -29.97 4.41
CA CYS A 455 -60.16 -29.78 3.04
C CYS A 455 -61.50 -29.03 3.06
N ALA A 456 -61.69 -28.08 2.14
CA ALA A 456 -63.00 -27.46 1.96
C ALA A 456 -64.06 -28.53 1.66
N ALA A 457 -65.19 -28.47 2.36
CA ALA A 457 -66.33 -29.34 2.06
C ALA A 457 -66.80 -29.07 0.63
N ALA A 458 -67.01 -30.12 -0.15
CA ALA A 458 -67.62 -29.99 -1.46
C ALA A 458 -68.97 -29.26 -1.31
N PRO A 459 -69.31 -28.29 -2.17
CA PRO A 459 -70.60 -27.61 -2.08
C PRO A 459 -71.70 -28.67 -2.17
N ALA A 460 -72.57 -28.72 -1.16
CA ALA A 460 -73.70 -29.64 -1.14
C ALA A 460 -74.51 -29.44 -2.43
N ARG A 461 -74.67 -30.51 -3.22
CA ARG A 461 -75.54 -30.50 -4.40
C ARG A 461 -76.92 -30.05 -3.95
N GLY A 462 -77.33 -28.84 -4.37
CA GLY A 462 -78.63 -28.29 -4.08
C GLY A 462 -79.72 -29.24 -4.55
N GLY A 463 -80.47 -29.79 -3.60
CA GLY A 463 -81.65 -30.59 -3.88
C GLY A 463 -82.66 -29.77 -4.67
N THR A 464 -83.09 -30.32 -5.81
CA THR A 464 -84.19 -29.84 -6.63
C THR A 464 -85.47 -29.72 -5.78
N LYS A 465 -85.89 -28.49 -5.49
CA LYS A 465 -87.24 -28.23 -4.97
C LYS A 465 -88.25 -28.41 -6.09
N LYS A 466 -89.16 -29.36 -5.92
CA LYS A 466 -90.40 -29.52 -6.70
C LYS A 466 -91.22 -28.22 -6.67
N GLY A 467 -91.42 -27.60 -7.83
CA GLY A 467 -92.41 -26.54 -8.02
C GLY A 467 -93.80 -27.14 -8.29
N VAL A 468 -94.78 -26.75 -7.47
CA VAL A 468 -96.22 -27.00 -7.63
C VAL A 468 -96.82 -25.83 -8.45
N PRO A 469 -97.86 -26.04 -9.29
CA PRO A 469 -98.11 -25.23 -10.49
C PRO A 469 -99.00 -24.01 -10.23
N ALA A 470 -98.83 -22.96 -11.03
CA ALA A 470 -99.71 -21.79 -11.04
C ALA A 470 -100.61 -21.76 -12.29
N LYS A 471 -101.89 -21.46 -12.02
CA LYS A 471 -103.06 -21.48 -12.90
C LYS A 471 -103.03 -20.44 -14.02
N LYS A 472 -103.71 -20.79 -15.12
CA LYS A 472 -104.19 -19.91 -16.19
C LYS A 472 -105.03 -18.74 -15.65
N LYS A 473 -104.78 -17.54 -16.17
CA LYS A 473 -105.76 -16.74 -16.91
C LYS A 473 -105.03 -15.75 -17.81
#